data_AF-A0ABC8YKQ9-F1
#
_entry.id   AF-A0ABC8YKQ9-F1
#
_cell.length_a   1.000
_cell.length_b   1.000
_cell.length_c   1.000
_cell.angle_alpha   90.00
_cell.angle_beta   90.00
_cell.angle_gamma   90.00
#
_symmetry.space_group_name_H-M   'P 1'
#
loop_
_entity.id
_entity.type
_entity.pdbx_description
1 polymer ?
#
loop_
_entity_poly.entity_id
_entity_poly.type
_entity_poly.pdbx_seq_one_letter_code
_entity_poly.pdbx_strand_id
1 'polypeptide(L)'
;MSLRKRQRSASSSRLAAFCSPPSPPPPSSASASSPDSLSFPNADLLLRLHLDPSSPDDADADCHLAAAPGTFLDLHVSSTALHRSRYFDALLSDRWSPSPFAAAGGRLSLAVAASPSCPRPFHAHVEVVRLLHTLDFAGAIRSPGDALDLLPVALQLLFDDCVEACIRFLEAVPWSEDEEARVIDLAPLLPVDEAADLLARVSPPHVAAGPSSAAGEAARSPSEAMLHGLINSAIHGHPVHAATKAFVAMLLMDYPSRDCVHKVLDDAFKSRLETIQELMGKYASPDFRVAVDSDEREAIQRLNLQSAALNVKHLYWLIERMVDLRVADRAVRLWSDQAALATDFQKLLSDADMWRNMTPGLPVLVTRCTLRLANSVVTGETLVPRQ
;
A
#
# COMPACT_ATOMS: atom_id res chain seq x y z
N MET A 1 -9.35 -32.34 -55.43
CA MET A 1 -8.74 -31.29 -56.29
C MET A 1 -8.06 -30.29 -55.35
N SER A 2 -6.80 -29.88 -55.45
CA SER A 2 -5.73 -30.07 -56.42
C SER A 2 -4.40 -29.83 -55.67
N LEU A 3 -3.48 -30.78 -55.75
CA LEU A 3 -2.07 -30.61 -55.42
C LEU A 3 -1.42 -29.76 -56.52
N ARG A 4 -0.58 -28.76 -56.19
CA ARG A 4 0.45 -28.29 -57.13
C ARG A 4 1.64 -27.59 -56.45
N LYS A 5 2.61 -28.46 -56.18
CA LYS A 5 4.07 -28.26 -56.22
C LYS A 5 4.48 -27.32 -57.36
N ARG A 6 5.37 -26.35 -57.10
CA ARG A 6 6.18 -25.72 -58.14
C ARG A 6 7.62 -25.58 -57.65
N GLN A 7 8.52 -26.18 -58.42
CA GLN A 7 9.96 -26.27 -58.21
C GLN A 7 10.63 -25.86 -59.54
N ARG A 8 11.86 -25.34 -59.44
CA ARG A 8 12.86 -25.01 -60.50
C ARG A 8 12.61 -23.67 -61.21
N SER A 9 13.61 -22.83 -61.51
CA SER A 9 14.97 -23.09 -62.02
C SER A 9 15.90 -21.93 -61.61
N ALA A 10 17.11 -22.15 -61.10
CA ALA A 10 18.38 -22.32 -61.82
C ALA A 10 18.71 -21.18 -62.82
N SER A 11 19.73 -20.37 -62.48
CA SER A 11 20.63 -19.73 -63.44
C SER A 11 22.05 -19.71 -62.85
N SER A 12 22.97 -20.23 -63.64
CA SER A 12 24.38 -20.46 -63.36
C SER A 12 25.21 -19.34 -63.99
N SER A 13 26.27 -18.89 -63.32
CA SER A 13 27.35 -18.11 -63.95
C SER A 13 28.69 -18.42 -63.29
N ARG A 14 29.39 -19.34 -63.94
CA ARG A 14 30.86 -19.54 -63.99
C ARG A 14 31.52 -18.25 -64.56
N LEU A 15 32.74 -17.76 -64.29
CA LEU A 15 34.04 -18.25 -63.80
C LEU A 15 34.90 -17.02 -63.45
N ALA A 16 35.88 -17.14 -62.55
CA ALA A 16 37.29 -16.78 -62.78
C ALA A 16 38.07 -16.81 -61.45
N ALA A 17 39.13 -17.62 -61.43
CA ALA A 17 40.12 -17.69 -60.37
C ALA A 17 41.22 -16.65 -60.62
N PHE A 18 41.67 -15.93 -59.59
CA PHE A 18 43.04 -15.41 -59.50
C PHE A 18 43.45 -15.14 -58.04
N CYS A 19 44.64 -15.66 -57.71
CA CYS A 19 45.65 -15.23 -56.73
C CYS A 19 45.26 -14.86 -55.29
N SER A 20 45.72 -15.70 -54.36
CA SER A 20 45.99 -15.36 -52.95
C SER A 20 47.23 -14.45 -52.80
N PRO A 21 47.21 -13.49 -51.86
CA PRO A 21 48.41 -12.96 -51.21
C PRO A 21 48.47 -13.37 -49.71
N PRO A 22 49.62 -13.21 -49.04
CA PRO A 22 49.97 -13.92 -47.81
C PRO A 22 49.39 -13.30 -46.53
N SER A 23 49.26 -14.15 -45.51
CA SER A 23 48.77 -13.85 -44.16
C SER A 23 49.71 -12.92 -43.36
N PRO A 24 49.19 -11.92 -42.62
CA PRO A 24 49.88 -11.26 -41.52
C PRO A 24 49.58 -11.95 -40.15
N PRO A 25 50.39 -11.70 -39.10
CA PRO A 25 50.57 -12.62 -37.96
C PRO A 25 49.38 -12.63 -36.98
N PRO A 26 49.25 -13.68 -36.14
CA PRO A 26 48.18 -13.75 -35.16
C PRO A 26 48.32 -12.62 -34.11
N PRO A 27 47.22 -12.05 -33.61
CA PRO A 27 47.28 -11.14 -32.48
C PRO A 27 47.80 -11.90 -31.25
N SER A 28 48.72 -11.23 -30.56
CA SER A 28 49.33 -11.67 -29.31
C SER A 28 48.29 -12.23 -28.35
N SER A 29 48.63 -13.40 -27.82
CA SER A 29 47.95 -14.16 -26.78
C SER A 29 47.25 -13.31 -25.73
N ALA A 30 45.95 -13.58 -25.60
CA ALA A 30 45.13 -13.25 -24.45
C ALA A 30 45.87 -13.61 -23.16
N SER A 31 46.00 -12.61 -22.28
CA SER A 31 46.36 -12.80 -20.89
C SER A 31 45.19 -13.44 -20.14
N ALA A 32 45.53 -14.48 -19.38
CA ALA A 32 44.71 -15.32 -18.52
C ALA A 32 43.35 -14.74 -18.06
N SER A 33 42.27 -15.41 -18.46
CA SER A 33 40.93 -15.21 -17.90
C SER A 33 40.91 -15.61 -16.43
N SER A 34 40.86 -14.63 -15.54
CA SER A 34 40.31 -14.78 -14.19
C SER A 34 38.83 -15.19 -14.28
N PRO A 35 38.33 -16.09 -13.41
CA PRO A 35 37.03 -16.73 -13.58
C PRO A 35 35.80 -15.79 -13.47
N ASP A 36 35.97 -14.53 -13.05
CA ASP A 36 34.87 -13.62 -12.70
C ASP A 36 34.88 -12.31 -13.53
N SER A 37 35.34 -12.34 -14.78
CA SER A 37 35.33 -11.13 -15.65
C SER A 37 34.15 -11.13 -16.63
N LEU A 38 33.30 -10.10 -16.60
CA LEU A 38 32.23 -9.88 -17.60
C LEU A 38 32.63 -8.77 -18.57
N SER A 39 32.30 -8.90 -19.86
CA SER A 39 32.63 -7.90 -20.87
C SER A 39 31.40 -7.38 -21.60
N PHE A 40 31.29 -6.05 -21.65
CA PHE A 40 30.30 -5.30 -22.42
C PHE A 40 30.86 -4.92 -23.81
N PRO A 41 30.01 -4.62 -24.80
CA PRO A 41 30.46 -4.21 -26.14
C PRO A 41 31.21 -2.88 -26.09
N ASN A 42 32.23 -2.73 -26.96
CA ASN A 42 33.07 -1.53 -27.08
C ASN A 42 33.76 -1.12 -25.76
N ALA A 43 34.16 -2.10 -24.94
CA ALA A 43 34.80 -1.85 -23.66
C ALA A 43 36.22 -1.30 -23.82
N ASP A 44 36.47 -0.18 -23.16
CA ASP A 44 37.75 0.55 -23.09
C ASP A 44 38.19 0.81 -21.65
N LEU A 45 37.35 0.48 -20.66
CA LEU A 45 37.61 0.61 -19.23
C LEU A 45 37.39 -0.72 -18.49
N LEU A 46 38.09 -0.89 -17.37
CA LEU A 46 37.87 -1.98 -16.41
C LEU A 46 37.28 -1.41 -15.12
N LEU A 47 36.02 -1.73 -14.82
CA LEU A 47 35.34 -1.39 -13.58
C LEU A 47 35.40 -2.57 -12.61
N ARG A 48 36.08 -2.39 -11.48
CA ARG A 48 36.10 -3.37 -10.39
C ARG A 48 35.02 -3.05 -9.37
N LEU A 49 34.09 -3.96 -9.15
CA LEU A 49 33.20 -3.94 -8.00
C LEU A 49 33.88 -4.67 -6.84
N HIS A 50 33.87 -4.11 -5.64
CA HIS A 50 34.40 -4.77 -4.44
C HIS A 50 33.38 -4.70 -3.31
N LEU A 51 33.25 -5.77 -2.52
CA LEU A 51 32.44 -5.73 -1.30
C LEU A 51 33.14 -4.84 -0.27
N ASP A 52 32.40 -3.92 0.35
CA ASP A 52 32.86 -3.15 1.49
C ASP A 52 32.65 -3.97 2.79
N PRO A 53 33.70 -4.35 3.52
CA PRO A 53 33.59 -5.09 4.78
C PRO A 53 33.37 -4.12 5.95
N SER A 54 32.35 -3.28 5.91
CA SER A 54 32.01 -2.39 7.03
C SER A 54 31.03 -3.08 8.00
N SER A 55 31.57 -4.04 8.77
CA SER A 55 31.05 -4.44 10.08
C SER A 55 32.02 -3.94 11.15
N PRO A 56 31.59 -3.18 12.17
CA PRO A 56 32.47 -2.65 13.20
C PRO A 56 32.89 -3.66 14.29
N ASP A 57 32.71 -4.98 14.08
CA ASP A 57 32.89 -5.97 15.16
C ASP A 57 34.13 -6.88 15.06
N ASP A 58 34.97 -6.76 14.04
CA ASP A 58 36.21 -7.58 13.94
C ASP A 58 37.46 -6.71 13.74
N ALA A 59 37.82 -5.97 14.78
CA ALA A 59 39.18 -5.48 14.94
C ALA A 59 40.03 -6.59 15.57
N ASP A 60 40.61 -7.46 14.74
CA ASP A 60 41.90 -8.14 14.94
C ASP A 60 42.09 -9.27 13.90
N ALA A 61 42.56 -8.93 12.69
CA ALA A 61 43.20 -9.92 11.82
C ALA A 61 44.17 -9.25 10.84
N ASP A 62 45.44 -9.58 11.02
CA ASP A 62 46.59 -9.04 10.30
C ASP A 62 46.51 -9.14 8.76
N CYS A 63 47.08 -8.11 8.13
CA CYS A 63 47.36 -8.02 6.71
C CYS A 63 48.18 -9.21 6.18
N HIS A 64 47.58 -10.13 5.41
CA HIS A 64 48.25 -10.85 4.30
C HIS A 64 47.25 -11.41 3.26
N LEU A 65 47.02 -10.58 2.24
CA LEU A 65 46.80 -10.88 0.81
C LEU A 65 46.58 -12.35 0.38
N ALA A 66 45.32 -12.77 0.34
CA ALA A 66 44.72 -13.52 -0.78
C ALA A 66 43.22 -13.22 -0.77
N ALA A 67 42.74 -12.44 -1.75
CA ALA A 67 41.33 -12.12 -1.86
C ALA A 67 40.52 -13.43 -2.00
N ALA A 68 39.65 -13.72 -1.03
CA ALA A 68 38.76 -14.87 -1.11
C ALA A 68 37.91 -14.77 -2.39
N PRO A 69 37.65 -15.90 -3.10
CA PRO A 69 36.79 -15.90 -4.29
C PRO A 69 35.40 -15.33 -3.92
N GLY A 70 34.93 -14.33 -4.67
CA GLY A 70 33.65 -13.65 -4.43
C GLY A 70 33.71 -12.28 -3.74
N THR A 71 34.90 -11.77 -3.40
CA THR A 71 35.06 -10.44 -2.77
C THR A 71 35.06 -9.27 -3.75
N PHE A 72 35.34 -9.53 -5.03
CA PHE A 72 35.33 -8.52 -6.10
C PHE A 72 34.88 -9.12 -7.43
N LEU A 73 34.42 -8.28 -8.34
CA LEU A 73 33.99 -8.63 -9.71
C LEU A 73 34.56 -7.60 -10.70
N ASP A 74 35.19 -8.06 -11.78
CA ASP A 74 35.76 -7.17 -12.81
C ASP A 74 34.82 -7.10 -14.03
N LEU A 75 34.48 -5.89 -14.45
CA LEU A 75 33.61 -5.59 -15.58
C LEU A 75 34.38 -4.79 -16.64
N HIS A 76 34.49 -5.30 -17.86
CA HIS A 76 34.98 -4.53 -19.00
C HIS A 76 33.82 -3.71 -19.58
N VAL A 77 33.86 -2.39 -19.41
CA VAL A 77 32.76 -1.45 -19.70
C VAL A 77 33.19 -0.36 -20.67
N SER A 78 32.23 0.25 -21.36
CA SER A 78 32.49 1.38 -22.24
C SER A 78 32.38 2.72 -21.50
N SER A 79 33.42 3.55 -21.56
CA SER A 79 33.44 4.92 -21.05
C SER A 79 32.24 5.72 -21.53
N THR A 80 31.93 5.64 -22.82
CA THR A 80 30.81 6.33 -23.47
C THR A 80 29.45 5.99 -22.86
N ALA A 81 29.24 4.74 -22.46
CA ALA A 81 28.01 4.30 -21.80
C ALA A 81 27.94 4.77 -20.35
N LEU A 82 29.08 4.78 -19.64
CA LEU A 82 29.15 5.23 -18.25
C LEU A 82 28.84 6.73 -18.09
N HIS A 83 29.15 7.57 -19.08
CA HIS A 83 28.82 9.01 -19.05
C HIS A 83 27.31 9.33 -18.89
N ARG A 84 26.42 8.34 -19.06
CA ARG A 84 24.99 8.51 -18.76
C ARG A 84 24.68 8.63 -17.27
N SER A 85 25.57 8.13 -16.42
CA SER A 85 25.51 8.31 -14.97
C SER A 85 26.31 9.54 -14.59
N ARG A 86 25.71 10.45 -13.80
CA ARG A 86 26.40 11.67 -13.36
C ARG A 86 27.59 11.36 -12.44
N TYR A 87 27.49 10.26 -11.68
CA TYR A 87 28.59 9.76 -10.85
C TYR A 87 29.81 9.42 -11.71
N PHE A 88 29.64 8.61 -12.75
CA PHE A 88 30.75 8.24 -13.62
C PHE A 88 31.21 9.38 -14.53
N ASP A 89 30.30 10.24 -15.00
CA ASP A 89 30.65 11.44 -15.75
C ASP A 89 31.60 12.36 -14.95
N ALA A 90 31.31 12.56 -13.66
CA ALA A 90 32.19 13.30 -12.77
C ALA A 90 33.54 12.60 -12.56
N LEU A 91 33.55 11.28 -12.35
CA LEU A 91 34.78 10.49 -12.17
C LEU A 91 35.69 10.47 -13.41
N LEU A 92 35.08 10.43 -14.60
CA LEU A 92 35.79 10.41 -15.88
C LEU A 92 36.19 11.82 -16.33
N SER A 93 35.70 12.87 -15.68
CA SER A 93 36.10 14.25 -15.98
C SER A 93 37.55 14.53 -15.55
N ASP A 94 38.27 15.28 -16.38
CA ASP A 94 39.69 15.62 -16.16
C ASP A 94 39.96 16.29 -14.78
N ARG A 95 38.94 16.94 -14.20
CA ARG A 95 39.03 17.70 -12.95
C ARG A 95 39.28 16.84 -11.71
N TRP A 96 38.89 15.57 -11.73
CA TRP A 96 38.98 14.67 -10.59
C TRP A 96 39.97 13.52 -10.81
N SER A 97 40.64 13.50 -11.97
CA SER A 97 41.72 12.55 -12.25
C SER A 97 43.00 12.99 -11.52
N PRO A 98 43.44 12.30 -10.46
CA PRO A 98 44.79 12.51 -9.95
C PRO A 98 45.72 11.85 -10.96
N SER A 99 46.56 12.59 -11.67
CA SER A 99 47.64 11.95 -12.42
C SER A 99 48.54 11.21 -11.40
N PRO A 100 48.84 9.91 -11.59
CA PRO A 100 49.00 9.19 -12.85
C PRO A 100 47.94 8.09 -13.08
N PHE A 101 46.64 8.41 -13.12
CA PHE A 101 45.64 7.51 -13.71
C PHE A 101 45.88 7.27 -15.22
N ALA A 102 46.55 8.23 -15.88
CA ALA A 102 46.89 8.18 -17.30
C ALA A 102 47.98 7.16 -17.67
N ALA A 103 48.66 6.53 -16.69
CA ALA A 103 49.76 5.58 -16.96
C ALA A 103 49.37 4.10 -16.74
N ALA A 104 48.19 3.82 -16.16
CA ALA A 104 47.74 2.45 -15.86
C ALA A 104 46.28 2.23 -16.29
N GLY A 105 46.07 2.11 -17.60
CA GLY A 105 44.94 1.43 -18.23
C GLY A 105 43.57 1.57 -17.54
N GLY A 106 42.93 2.73 -17.67
CA GLY A 106 41.47 2.89 -17.63
C GLY A 106 40.69 2.09 -16.57
N ARG A 107 41.12 2.10 -15.30
CA ARG A 107 40.55 1.23 -14.26
C ARG A 107 39.75 1.99 -13.21
N LEU A 108 38.47 1.68 -13.06
CA LEU A 108 37.58 2.26 -12.04
C LEU A 108 37.33 1.25 -10.91
N SER A 109 36.96 1.73 -9.72
CA SER A 109 36.58 0.89 -8.58
C SER A 109 35.30 1.42 -7.93
N LEU A 110 34.37 0.53 -7.60
CA LEU A 110 33.11 0.86 -6.93
C LEU A 110 32.89 -0.08 -5.75
N ALA A 111 32.62 0.51 -4.58
CA ALA A 111 32.27 -0.22 -3.37
C ALA A 111 30.81 -0.67 -3.43
N VAL A 112 30.57 -1.93 -3.06
CA VAL A 112 29.26 -2.56 -2.99
C VAL A 112 28.97 -2.88 -1.54
N ALA A 113 27.87 -2.32 -1.01
CA ALA A 113 27.43 -2.61 0.34
C ALA A 113 27.07 -4.10 0.47
N ALA A 114 27.65 -4.78 1.46
CA ALA A 114 27.35 -6.18 1.72
C ALA A 114 25.96 -6.29 2.38
N SER A 115 25.04 -6.99 1.71
CA SER A 115 23.77 -7.38 2.32
C SER A 115 23.85 -8.84 2.79
N PRO A 116 23.66 -9.14 4.09
CA PRO A 116 23.80 -10.50 4.62
C PRO A 116 22.73 -11.47 4.09
N SER A 117 21.66 -10.96 3.49
CA SER A 117 20.53 -11.74 2.96
C SER A 117 20.61 -11.99 1.45
N CYS A 118 21.58 -11.40 0.73
CA CYS A 118 21.63 -11.48 -0.73
C CYS A 118 22.66 -12.52 -1.23
N PRO A 119 22.23 -13.61 -1.90
CA PRO A 119 23.14 -14.63 -2.44
C PRO A 119 23.98 -14.14 -3.63
N ARG A 120 23.69 -12.94 -4.17
CA ARG A 120 24.39 -12.34 -5.32
C ARG A 120 24.65 -10.84 -5.08
N PRO A 121 25.70 -10.47 -4.33
CA PRO A 121 25.93 -9.09 -3.90
C PRO A 121 26.13 -8.09 -5.05
N PHE A 122 26.67 -8.56 -6.18
CA PHE A 122 26.93 -7.72 -7.34
C PHE A 122 25.77 -7.61 -8.34
N HIS A 123 24.69 -8.37 -8.19
CA HIS A 123 23.68 -8.52 -9.24
C HIS A 123 23.04 -7.19 -9.65
N ALA A 124 22.55 -6.41 -8.69
CA ALA A 124 21.93 -5.11 -8.96
C ALA A 124 22.93 -4.13 -9.63
N HIS A 125 24.19 -4.12 -9.18
CA HIS A 125 25.25 -3.30 -9.77
C HIS A 125 25.56 -3.69 -11.21
N VAL A 126 25.69 -4.98 -11.50
CA VAL A 126 25.90 -5.48 -12.87
C VAL A 126 24.73 -5.11 -13.77
N GLU A 127 23.50 -5.20 -13.26
CA GLU A 127 22.31 -4.90 -14.05
C GLU A 127 22.13 -3.40 -14.29
N VAL A 128 22.40 -2.54 -13.31
CA VAL A 128 22.43 -1.08 -13.53
C VAL A 128 23.54 -0.69 -14.53
N VAL A 129 24.72 -1.32 -14.44
CA VAL A 129 25.79 -1.12 -15.45
C VAL A 129 25.37 -1.61 -16.84
N ARG A 130 24.62 -2.72 -16.92
CA ARG A 130 24.01 -3.16 -18.19
C ARG A 130 23.04 -2.12 -18.72
N LEU A 131 22.17 -1.57 -17.88
CA LEU A 131 21.20 -0.54 -18.25
C LEU A 131 21.89 0.75 -18.74
N LEU A 132 23.04 1.12 -18.17
CA LEU A 132 23.87 2.21 -18.71
C LEU A 132 24.28 1.95 -20.16
N HIS A 133 24.42 0.69 -20.59
CA HIS A 133 24.71 0.36 -21.99
C HIS A 133 23.44 0.26 -22.85
N THR A 134 22.38 -0.39 -22.35
CA THR A 134 21.22 -0.78 -23.17
C THR A 134 20.03 0.18 -23.12
N LEU A 135 19.80 0.88 -22.00
CA LEU A 135 18.56 1.61 -21.68
C LEU A 135 17.28 0.76 -21.78
N ASP A 136 17.41 -0.57 -21.73
CA ASP A 136 16.28 -1.50 -21.80
C ASP A 136 15.64 -1.71 -20.42
N PHE A 137 14.97 -0.67 -19.92
CA PHE A 137 14.32 -0.70 -18.60
C PHE A 137 13.15 -1.69 -18.57
N ALA A 138 12.42 -1.84 -19.68
CA ALA A 138 11.28 -2.75 -19.78
C ALA A 138 11.71 -4.23 -19.67
N GLY A 139 12.90 -4.57 -20.19
CA GLY A 139 13.46 -5.91 -20.03
C GLY A 139 13.99 -6.19 -18.63
N ALA A 140 14.51 -5.16 -17.93
CA ALA A 140 15.13 -5.30 -16.61
C ALA A 140 14.13 -5.25 -15.44
N ILE A 141 13.19 -4.31 -15.46
CA ILE A 141 12.23 -4.08 -14.36
C ILE A 141 10.95 -4.87 -14.65
N ARG A 142 10.91 -6.14 -14.22
CA ARG A 142 9.78 -7.05 -14.47
C ARG A 142 8.89 -7.25 -13.25
N SER A 143 9.39 -6.91 -12.07
CA SER A 143 8.71 -7.08 -10.78
C SER A 143 9.03 -5.91 -9.84
N PRO A 144 8.21 -5.66 -8.80
CA PRO A 144 8.53 -4.65 -7.79
C PRO A 144 9.83 -5.00 -7.06
N GLY A 145 10.10 -6.30 -6.88
CA GLY A 145 11.39 -6.87 -6.51
C GLY A 145 12.57 -6.26 -7.28
N ASP A 146 12.54 -6.36 -8.62
CA ASP A 146 13.61 -5.83 -9.49
C ASP A 146 13.77 -4.30 -9.30
N ALA A 147 12.67 -3.56 -9.29
CA ALA A 147 12.71 -2.10 -9.11
C ALA A 147 13.35 -1.70 -7.77
N LEU A 148 12.97 -2.37 -6.68
CA LEU A 148 13.46 -2.10 -5.33
C LEU A 148 14.92 -2.50 -5.13
N ASP A 149 15.41 -3.50 -5.87
CA ASP A 149 16.81 -3.92 -5.83
C ASP A 149 17.71 -2.98 -6.67
N LEU A 150 17.20 -2.47 -7.79
CA LEU A 150 17.93 -1.58 -8.70
C LEU A 150 17.97 -0.13 -8.23
N LEU A 151 16.88 0.36 -7.62
CA LEU A 151 16.70 1.76 -7.25
C LEU A 151 17.81 2.31 -6.33
N PRO A 152 18.25 1.63 -5.26
CA PRO A 152 19.34 2.12 -4.41
C PRO A 152 20.66 2.29 -5.17
N VAL A 153 20.95 1.37 -6.09
CA VAL A 153 22.15 1.40 -6.92
C VAL A 153 22.06 2.52 -7.95
N ALA A 154 20.89 2.71 -8.57
CA ALA A 154 20.64 3.80 -9.50
C ALA A 154 20.79 5.18 -8.84
N LEU A 155 20.31 5.33 -7.59
CA LEU A 155 20.49 6.53 -6.77
C LEU A 155 21.97 6.75 -6.44
N GLN A 156 22.68 5.72 -5.99
CA GLN A 156 24.13 5.79 -5.69
C GLN A 156 24.93 6.25 -6.92
N LEU A 157 24.58 5.75 -8.10
CA LEU A 157 25.24 6.10 -9.36
C LEU A 157 24.68 7.37 -10.01
N LEU A 158 23.69 8.03 -9.41
CA LEU A 158 23.04 9.21 -9.99
C LEU A 158 22.63 8.96 -11.45
N PHE A 159 21.97 7.82 -11.70
CA PHE A 159 21.48 7.43 -13.01
C PHE A 159 19.97 7.74 -13.11
N ASP A 160 19.67 9.00 -13.40
CA ASP A 160 18.34 9.59 -13.32
C ASP A 160 17.28 8.80 -14.13
N ASP A 161 17.59 8.38 -15.37
CA ASP A 161 16.66 7.61 -16.22
C ASP A 161 16.22 6.28 -15.56
N CYS A 162 17.13 5.61 -14.84
CA CYS A 162 16.83 4.35 -14.16
C CYS A 162 16.03 4.57 -12.88
N VAL A 163 16.31 5.66 -12.15
CA VAL A 163 15.53 6.06 -10.97
C VAL A 163 14.09 6.33 -11.39
N GLU A 164 13.89 7.16 -12.42
CA GLU A 164 12.58 7.49 -12.96
C GLU A 164 11.82 6.24 -13.44
N ALA A 165 12.50 5.31 -14.12
CA ALA A 165 11.89 4.07 -14.57
C ALA A 165 11.45 3.15 -13.41
N CYS A 166 12.27 3.04 -12.36
CA CYS A 166 11.94 2.25 -11.17
C CYS A 166 10.74 2.84 -10.42
N ILE A 167 10.72 4.17 -10.22
CA ILE A 167 9.64 4.85 -9.50
C ILE A 167 8.33 4.74 -10.28
N ARG A 168 8.33 5.04 -11.59
CA ARG A 168 7.13 4.87 -12.43
C ARG A 168 6.59 3.46 -12.42
N PHE A 169 7.48 2.46 -12.40
CA PHE A 169 7.05 1.06 -12.30
C PHE A 169 6.38 0.79 -10.95
N LEU A 170 7.01 1.20 -9.84
CA LEU A 170 6.47 1.03 -8.49
C LEU A 170 5.11 1.72 -8.33
N GLU A 171 4.95 2.92 -8.88
CA GLU A 171 3.69 3.66 -8.92
C GLU A 171 2.57 2.95 -9.69
N ALA A 172 2.89 2.10 -10.67
CA ALA A 172 1.91 1.46 -11.54
C ALA A 172 1.45 0.07 -11.08
N VAL A 173 2.21 -0.59 -10.18
CA VAL A 173 1.97 -2.00 -9.80
C VAL A 173 1.60 -2.16 -8.32
N PRO A 174 0.80 -3.18 -7.93
CA PRO A 174 0.55 -3.48 -6.51
C PRO A 174 1.81 -4.05 -5.82
N TRP A 175 1.88 -3.91 -4.50
CA TRP A 175 2.98 -4.39 -3.66
C TRP A 175 2.47 -5.43 -2.65
N SER A 176 3.34 -6.37 -2.30
CA SER A 176 3.21 -7.19 -1.09
C SER A 176 3.62 -6.39 0.16
N GLU A 177 3.27 -6.90 1.34
CA GLU A 177 3.61 -6.26 2.63
C GLU A 177 5.12 -6.07 2.80
N ASP A 178 5.92 -7.07 2.42
CA ASP A 178 7.38 -6.99 2.46
C ASP A 178 7.92 -5.93 1.50
N GLU A 179 7.33 -5.79 0.31
CA GLU A 179 7.72 -4.78 -0.67
C GLU A 179 7.32 -3.38 -0.22
N GLU A 180 6.15 -3.23 0.39
CA GLU A 180 5.68 -1.97 0.98
C GLU A 180 6.64 -1.48 2.07
N ALA A 181 7.08 -2.35 2.97
CA ALA A 181 8.08 -2.02 3.99
C ALA A 181 9.38 -1.49 3.35
N ARG A 182 9.85 -2.14 2.28
CA ARG A 182 11.05 -1.67 1.54
C ARG A 182 10.83 -0.33 0.84
N VAL A 183 9.64 -0.06 0.31
CA VAL A 183 9.31 1.26 -0.26
C VAL A 183 9.39 2.35 0.82
N ILE A 184 8.86 2.08 2.01
CA ILE A 184 8.92 3.01 3.15
C ILE A 184 10.38 3.28 3.55
N ASP A 185 11.21 2.25 3.63
CA ASP A 185 12.63 2.37 3.99
C ASP A 185 13.43 3.16 2.95
N LEU A 186 13.05 3.10 1.67
CA LEU A 186 13.71 3.83 0.58
C LEU A 186 13.21 5.27 0.42
N ALA A 187 12.00 5.59 0.86
CA ALA A 187 11.40 6.91 0.70
C ALA A 187 12.29 8.08 1.18
N PRO A 188 13.06 7.99 2.30
CA PRO A 188 13.96 9.06 2.72
C PRO A 188 15.13 9.35 1.77
N LEU A 189 15.45 8.41 0.86
CA LEU A 189 16.54 8.53 -0.11
C LEU A 189 16.09 9.16 -1.43
N LEU A 190 14.77 9.29 -1.63
CA LEU A 190 14.17 9.81 -2.86
C LEU A 190 13.93 11.33 -2.77
N PRO A 191 13.87 12.03 -3.91
CA PRO A 191 13.32 13.38 -3.98
C PRO A 191 11.93 13.46 -3.34
N VAL A 192 11.65 14.58 -2.65
CA VAL A 192 10.42 14.76 -1.86
C VAL A 192 9.16 14.53 -2.69
N ASP A 193 9.13 15.01 -3.93
CA ASP A 193 7.96 14.90 -4.80
C ASP A 193 7.69 13.44 -5.19
N GLU A 194 8.73 12.69 -5.57
CA GLU A 194 8.63 11.28 -5.96
C GLU A 194 8.33 10.37 -4.75
N ALA A 195 8.90 10.69 -3.59
CA ALA A 195 8.59 10.00 -2.34
C ALA A 195 7.12 10.21 -1.93
N ALA A 196 6.58 11.41 -2.14
CA ALA A 196 5.21 11.74 -1.76
C ALA A 196 4.18 10.89 -2.52
N ASP A 197 4.38 10.66 -3.82
CA ASP A 197 3.46 9.86 -4.64
C ASP A 197 3.48 8.38 -4.25
N LEU A 198 4.65 7.82 -3.94
CA LEU A 198 4.76 6.45 -3.40
C LEU A 198 4.16 6.34 -1.99
N LEU A 199 4.44 7.29 -1.10
CA LEU A 199 3.93 7.29 0.27
C LEU A 199 2.42 7.55 0.32
N ALA A 200 1.84 8.28 -0.62
CA ALA A 200 0.39 8.48 -0.71
C ALA A 200 -0.37 7.16 -0.90
N ARG A 201 0.28 6.13 -1.46
CA ARG A 201 -0.30 4.79 -1.60
C ARG A 201 -0.32 3.99 -0.29
N VAL A 202 0.62 4.26 0.61
CA VAL A 202 0.78 3.60 1.91
C VAL A 202 -0.04 4.33 2.98
N SER A 203 0.13 5.64 3.03
CA SER A 203 -0.61 6.55 3.90
C SER A 203 -1.42 7.49 3.02
N PRO A 204 -2.71 7.21 2.75
CA PRO A 204 -3.54 8.14 2.02
C PRO A 204 -3.52 9.49 2.76
N PRO A 205 -3.26 10.61 2.04
CA PRO A 205 -3.19 11.91 2.67
C PRO A 205 -4.47 12.19 3.42
N HIS A 206 -4.32 12.68 4.65
CA HIS A 206 -5.40 13.11 5.51
C HIS A 206 -6.38 13.93 4.66
N VAL A 207 -7.62 13.46 4.48
CA VAL A 207 -8.67 14.30 3.90
C VAL A 207 -8.80 15.46 4.88
N ALA A 208 -8.15 16.57 4.56
CA ALA A 208 -8.25 17.80 5.32
C ALA A 208 -9.75 18.11 5.37
N ALA A 209 -10.26 18.17 6.60
CA ALA A 209 -11.63 18.56 6.87
C ALA A 209 -11.97 19.78 6.01
N GLY A 210 -13.00 19.64 5.17
CA GLY A 210 -13.61 20.79 4.53
C GLY A 210 -14.01 21.82 5.60
N PRO A 211 -14.12 23.12 5.24
CA PRO A 211 -14.28 24.21 6.20
C PRO A 211 -15.71 24.27 6.77
N SER A 212 -16.21 23.18 7.36
CA SER A 212 -17.53 23.07 7.96
C SER A 212 -17.59 22.02 9.07
N SER A 213 -16.75 22.14 10.09
CA SER A 213 -17.07 21.59 11.42
C SER A 213 -16.38 22.43 12.49
N ALA A 214 -17.05 23.54 12.83
CA ALA A 214 -16.75 24.27 14.03
C ALA A 214 -17.05 23.40 15.27
N ALA A 215 -16.17 23.53 16.26
CA ALA A 215 -16.28 23.07 17.65
C ALA A 215 -15.99 21.58 17.93
N GLY A 216 -14.73 21.30 18.32
CA GLY A 216 -14.46 20.42 19.47
C GLY A 216 -14.24 18.93 19.23
N GLU A 217 -14.29 18.42 18.01
CA GLU A 217 -13.90 17.02 17.76
C GLU A 217 -12.39 16.90 17.63
N ALA A 218 -11.73 16.23 18.58
CA ALA A 218 -10.35 15.79 18.43
C ALA A 218 -10.20 15.12 17.07
N ALA A 219 -9.26 15.59 16.24
CA ALA A 219 -9.02 15.06 14.92
C ALA A 219 -8.92 13.53 14.99
N ARG A 220 -9.90 12.83 14.40
CA ARG A 220 -9.91 11.36 14.35
C ARG A 220 -8.60 10.91 13.70
N SER A 221 -7.97 9.89 14.26
CA SER A 221 -6.83 9.26 13.59
C SER A 221 -7.28 8.74 12.20
N PRO A 222 -6.37 8.59 11.23
CA PRO A 222 -6.75 8.08 9.89
C PRO A 222 -7.43 6.71 9.99
N SER A 223 -7.00 5.87 10.92
CA SER A 223 -7.64 4.58 11.24
C SER A 223 -9.08 4.72 11.74
N GLU A 224 -9.32 5.65 12.68
CA GLU A 224 -10.67 5.92 13.20
C GLU A 224 -11.59 6.45 12.10
N ALA A 225 -11.09 7.37 11.26
CA ALA A 225 -11.85 7.93 10.14
C ALA A 225 -12.24 6.85 9.12
N MET A 226 -11.31 5.94 8.78
CA MET A 226 -11.56 4.81 7.89
C MET A 226 -12.63 3.86 8.45
N LEU A 227 -12.46 3.40 9.70
CA LEU A 227 -13.43 2.50 10.34
C LEU A 227 -14.81 3.14 10.47
N HIS A 228 -14.86 4.42 10.82
CA HIS A 228 -16.10 5.18 10.89
C HIS A 228 -16.78 5.27 9.52
N GLY A 229 -16.02 5.49 8.45
CA GLY A 229 -16.50 5.46 7.07
C GLY A 229 -17.06 4.09 6.66
N LEU A 230 -16.37 3.00 7.00
CA LEU A 230 -16.81 1.64 6.73
C LEU A 230 -18.11 1.28 7.47
N ILE A 231 -18.20 1.62 8.75
CA ILE A 231 -19.42 1.41 9.55
C ILE A 231 -20.57 2.23 8.97
N ASN A 232 -20.34 3.50 8.61
CA ASN A 232 -21.35 4.33 7.98
C ASN A 232 -21.79 3.78 6.62
N SER A 233 -20.87 3.25 5.82
CA SER A 233 -21.19 2.59 4.55
C SER A 233 -21.99 1.30 4.77
N ALA A 234 -21.65 0.49 5.78
CA ALA A 234 -22.43 -0.70 6.12
C ALA A 234 -23.86 -0.38 6.61
N ILE A 235 -24.04 0.78 7.22
CA ILE A 235 -25.34 1.23 7.73
C ILE A 235 -26.19 1.88 6.62
N HIS A 236 -25.60 2.71 5.76
CA HIS A 236 -26.34 3.52 4.78
C HIS A 236 -26.20 3.04 3.32
N GLY A 237 -25.29 2.12 3.02
CA GLY A 237 -25.05 1.63 1.67
C GLY A 237 -26.35 1.11 1.08
N HIS A 238 -26.78 1.67 -0.05
CA HIS A 238 -27.99 1.24 -0.74
C HIS A 238 -27.63 0.62 -2.10
N PRO A 239 -28.09 -0.62 -2.40
CA PRO A 239 -28.87 -1.49 -1.52
C PRO A 239 -28.04 -1.97 -0.32
N VAL A 240 -28.69 -2.15 0.85
CA VAL A 240 -28.00 -2.63 2.07
C VAL A 240 -27.55 -4.07 1.84
N HIS A 241 -26.31 -4.23 1.38
CA HIS A 241 -25.74 -5.54 1.11
C HIS A 241 -25.37 -6.17 2.46
N ALA A 242 -26.05 -7.26 2.84
CA ALA A 242 -25.64 -8.10 3.96
C ALA A 242 -24.14 -8.50 3.86
N ALA A 243 -23.62 -8.59 2.63
CA ALA A 243 -22.20 -8.76 2.33
C ALA A 243 -21.33 -7.61 2.88
N THR A 244 -21.73 -6.34 2.74
CA THR A 244 -20.98 -5.20 3.32
C THR A 244 -20.95 -5.28 4.84
N LYS A 245 -22.08 -5.61 5.48
CA LYS A 245 -22.14 -5.80 6.93
C LYS A 245 -21.29 -6.98 7.41
N ALA A 246 -21.27 -8.08 6.66
CA ALA A 246 -20.43 -9.24 6.94
C ALA A 246 -18.94 -8.92 6.77
N PHE A 247 -18.58 -8.21 5.69
CA PHE A 247 -17.21 -7.76 5.45
C PHE A 247 -16.71 -6.83 6.55
N VAL A 248 -17.49 -5.80 6.90
CA VAL A 248 -17.13 -4.89 7.99
C VAL A 248 -17.06 -5.64 9.32
N ALA A 249 -17.93 -6.62 9.56
CA ALA A 249 -17.83 -7.46 10.75
C ALA A 249 -16.52 -8.26 10.82
N MET A 250 -16.09 -8.90 9.73
CA MET A 250 -14.81 -9.63 9.67
C MET A 250 -13.64 -8.67 9.88
N LEU A 251 -13.65 -7.52 9.19
CA LEU A 251 -12.60 -6.52 9.32
C LEU A 251 -12.46 -5.99 10.76
N LEU A 252 -13.58 -5.71 11.45
CA LEU A 252 -13.56 -5.26 12.85
C LEU A 252 -13.06 -6.33 13.81
N MET A 253 -13.27 -7.63 13.52
CA MET A 253 -12.75 -8.74 14.32
C MET A 253 -11.23 -8.87 14.19
N ASP A 254 -10.71 -8.72 12.98
CA ASP A 254 -9.29 -8.91 12.66
C ASP A 254 -8.47 -7.62 12.77
N TYR A 255 -9.09 -6.50 13.16
CA TYR A 255 -8.41 -5.21 13.24
C TYR A 255 -7.40 -5.17 14.41
N PRO A 256 -6.15 -4.70 14.19
CA PRO A 256 -5.09 -4.80 15.19
C PRO A 256 -5.33 -3.92 16.43
N SER A 257 -5.95 -2.75 16.26
CA SER A 257 -6.22 -1.82 17.36
C SER A 257 -7.63 -1.99 17.93
N ARG A 258 -7.72 -2.72 19.04
CA ARG A 258 -8.97 -2.96 19.77
C ARG A 258 -9.58 -1.68 20.34
N ASP A 259 -8.74 -0.76 20.80
CA ASP A 259 -9.18 0.53 21.35
C ASP A 259 -9.80 1.42 20.26
N CYS A 260 -9.23 1.41 19.05
CA CYS A 260 -9.78 2.13 17.90
C CYS A 260 -11.16 1.59 17.52
N VAL A 261 -11.29 0.26 17.40
CA VAL A 261 -12.58 -0.41 17.12
C VAL A 261 -13.62 -0.08 18.19
N HIS A 262 -13.24 -0.18 19.47
CA HIS A 262 -14.12 0.14 20.59
C HIS A 262 -14.64 1.58 20.49
N LYS A 263 -13.73 2.56 20.35
CA LYS A 263 -14.08 3.98 20.27
C LYS A 263 -15.01 4.30 19.10
N VAL A 264 -14.74 3.77 17.91
CA VAL A 264 -15.58 4.03 16.73
C VAL A 264 -16.96 3.38 16.85
N LEU A 265 -17.05 2.17 17.40
CA LEU A 265 -18.35 1.52 17.65
C LEU A 265 -19.17 2.25 18.70
N ASP A 266 -18.51 2.74 19.75
CA ASP A 266 -19.11 3.56 20.79
C ASP A 266 -19.71 4.85 20.23
N ASP A 267 -18.94 5.56 19.40
CA ASP A 267 -19.38 6.80 18.76
C ASP A 267 -20.54 6.52 17.79
N ALA A 268 -20.47 5.44 17.01
CA ALA A 268 -21.53 5.02 16.10
C ALA A 268 -22.82 4.64 16.87
N PHE A 269 -22.69 3.90 17.98
CA PHE A 269 -23.82 3.54 18.84
C PHE A 269 -24.48 4.78 19.43
N LYS A 270 -23.68 5.68 20.02
CA LYS A 270 -24.17 6.91 20.63
C LYS A 270 -24.90 7.79 19.62
N SER A 271 -24.29 8.06 18.47
CA SER A 271 -24.90 8.86 17.40
C SER A 271 -26.25 8.29 16.94
N ARG A 272 -26.35 6.95 16.85
CA ARG A 272 -27.61 6.28 16.49
C ARG A 272 -28.66 6.34 17.57
N LEU A 273 -28.27 6.17 18.83
CA LEU A 273 -29.18 6.30 19.94
C LEU A 273 -29.76 7.72 19.99
N GLU A 274 -28.94 8.75 19.83
CA GLU A 274 -29.37 10.16 19.75
C GLU A 274 -30.32 10.40 18.57
N THR A 275 -30.03 9.83 17.40
CA THR A 275 -30.93 9.91 16.23
C THR A 275 -32.30 9.28 16.53
N ILE A 276 -32.33 8.13 17.21
CA ILE A 276 -33.58 7.46 17.59
C ILE A 276 -34.35 8.31 18.59
N GLN A 277 -33.68 8.87 19.60
CA GLN A 277 -34.29 9.79 20.57
C GLN A 277 -34.92 10.99 19.87
N GLU A 278 -34.22 11.62 18.92
CA GLU A 278 -34.73 12.77 18.18
C GLU A 278 -35.97 12.39 17.35
N LEU A 279 -35.93 11.27 16.63
CA LEU A 279 -37.06 10.81 15.80
C LEU A 279 -38.27 10.41 16.64
N MET A 280 -38.05 9.72 17.77
CA MET A 280 -39.11 9.33 18.70
C MET A 280 -39.70 10.53 19.44
N GLY A 281 -38.86 11.51 19.83
CA GLY A 281 -39.31 12.76 20.43
C GLY A 281 -40.17 13.59 19.47
N LYS A 282 -39.76 13.70 18.19
CA LYS A 282 -40.56 14.35 17.13
C LYS A 282 -41.89 13.64 16.88
N TYR A 283 -41.94 12.32 17.05
CA TYR A 283 -43.18 11.55 16.96
C TYR A 283 -44.09 11.79 18.18
N ALA A 284 -43.55 11.71 19.39
CA ALA A 284 -44.29 11.79 20.64
C ALA A 284 -44.75 13.21 21.02
N SER A 285 -44.05 14.23 20.52
CA SER A 285 -44.39 15.65 20.71
C SER A 285 -44.14 16.43 19.42
N PRO A 286 -45.01 16.30 18.40
CA PRO A 286 -44.79 16.98 17.12
C PRO A 286 -44.99 18.50 17.28
N ASP A 287 -44.08 19.29 16.71
CA ASP A 287 -44.24 20.75 16.67
C ASP A 287 -45.23 21.13 15.56
N PHE A 288 -46.50 21.23 15.92
CA PHE A 288 -47.60 21.46 14.97
C PHE A 288 -47.77 22.92 14.52
N ARG A 289 -46.79 23.80 14.75
CA ARG A 289 -46.86 25.20 14.29
C ARG A 289 -46.80 25.34 12.76
N VAL A 290 -46.45 24.26 12.04
CA VAL A 290 -46.22 24.27 10.57
C VAL A 290 -47.26 23.46 9.78
N ALA A 291 -47.88 22.42 10.35
CA ALA A 291 -48.76 21.52 9.60
C ALA A 291 -50.21 22.01 9.60
N VAL A 292 -50.71 22.39 8.41
CA VAL A 292 -52.06 22.96 8.22
C VAL A 292 -53.12 21.86 8.17
N ASP A 293 -52.80 20.69 7.59
CA ASP A 293 -53.74 19.57 7.40
C ASP A 293 -53.40 18.32 8.23
N SER A 294 -54.44 17.53 8.58
CA SER A 294 -54.31 16.29 9.35
C SER A 294 -53.48 15.22 8.62
N ASP A 295 -53.60 15.15 7.30
CA ASP A 295 -52.92 14.15 6.48
C ASP A 295 -51.40 14.40 6.42
N GLU A 296 -50.99 15.67 6.38
CA GLU A 296 -49.57 16.05 6.44
C GLU A 296 -48.94 15.68 7.79
N ARG A 297 -49.70 15.84 8.88
CA ARG A 297 -49.26 15.45 10.23
C ARG A 297 -49.03 13.95 10.33
N GLU A 298 -49.98 13.15 9.84
CA GLU A 298 -49.86 11.70 9.83
C GLU A 298 -48.69 11.24 8.95
N ALA A 299 -48.47 11.87 7.79
CA ALA A 299 -47.35 11.56 6.91
C ALA A 299 -46.00 11.82 7.57
N ILE A 300 -45.84 12.96 8.27
CA ILE A 300 -44.60 13.30 9.01
C ILE A 300 -44.37 12.29 10.15
N GLN A 301 -45.40 11.97 10.93
CA GLN A 301 -45.30 10.98 12.00
C GLN A 301 -44.92 9.60 11.46
N ARG A 302 -45.53 9.17 10.35
CA ARG A 302 -45.22 7.91 9.67
C ARG A 302 -43.77 7.87 9.21
N LEU A 303 -43.27 8.95 8.61
CA LEU A 303 -41.88 9.06 8.16
C LEU A 303 -40.90 8.98 9.33
N ASN A 304 -41.18 9.70 10.42
CA ASN A 304 -40.36 9.66 11.63
C ASN A 304 -40.32 8.24 12.22
N LEU A 305 -41.47 7.56 12.30
CA LEU A 305 -41.56 6.21 12.85
C LEU A 305 -40.83 5.17 11.98
N GLN A 306 -40.97 5.27 10.65
CA GLN A 306 -40.24 4.41 9.71
C GLN A 306 -38.73 4.64 9.82
N SER A 307 -38.29 5.90 9.90
CA SER A 307 -36.89 6.27 10.08
C SER A 307 -36.36 5.78 11.43
N ALA A 308 -37.14 5.89 12.50
CA ALA A 308 -36.78 5.37 13.82
C ALA A 308 -36.60 3.86 13.78
N ALA A 309 -37.52 3.13 13.15
CA ALA A 309 -37.40 1.67 13.01
C ALA A 309 -36.18 1.23 12.19
N LEU A 310 -35.84 1.96 11.12
CA LEU A 310 -34.59 1.71 10.39
C LEU A 310 -33.36 1.95 11.28
N ASN A 311 -33.33 3.05 12.03
CA ASN A 311 -32.22 3.32 12.94
C ASN A 311 -32.13 2.30 14.09
N VAL A 312 -33.25 1.81 14.62
CA VAL A 312 -33.25 0.72 15.61
C VAL A 312 -32.70 -0.58 15.01
N LYS A 313 -33.02 -0.90 13.74
CA LYS A 313 -32.38 -2.06 13.06
C LYS A 313 -30.87 -1.89 12.93
N HIS A 314 -30.40 -0.68 12.63
CA HIS A 314 -28.97 -0.38 12.55
C HIS A 314 -28.30 -0.46 13.92
N LEU A 315 -28.94 0.07 14.96
CA LEU A 315 -28.50 -0.02 16.33
C LEU A 315 -28.42 -1.48 16.79
N TYR A 316 -29.41 -2.31 16.44
CA TYR A 316 -29.39 -3.75 16.75
C TYR A 316 -28.18 -4.44 16.12
N TRP A 317 -27.86 -4.15 14.85
CA TRP A 317 -26.66 -4.68 14.21
C TRP A 317 -25.37 -4.22 14.92
N LEU A 318 -25.27 -2.94 15.30
CA LEU A 318 -24.15 -2.42 16.08
C LEU A 318 -24.01 -3.15 17.42
N ILE A 319 -25.12 -3.34 18.15
CA ILE A 319 -25.15 -4.11 19.40
C ILE A 319 -24.61 -5.52 19.19
N GLU A 320 -25.04 -6.22 18.14
CA GLU A 320 -24.51 -7.55 17.84
C GLU A 320 -23.00 -7.52 17.63
N ARG A 321 -22.47 -6.53 16.87
CA ARG A 321 -21.02 -6.39 16.68
C ARG A 321 -20.30 -6.10 17.99
N MET A 322 -20.80 -5.15 18.79
CA MET A 322 -20.18 -4.75 20.06
C MET A 322 -20.16 -5.91 21.06
N VAL A 323 -21.23 -6.72 21.11
CA VAL A 323 -21.28 -7.90 21.99
C VAL A 323 -20.34 -8.99 21.50
N ASP A 324 -20.34 -9.31 20.20
CA ASP A 324 -19.43 -10.32 19.62
C ASP A 324 -17.96 -9.93 19.85
N LEU A 325 -17.66 -8.63 19.79
CA LEU A 325 -16.35 -8.05 20.09
C LEU A 325 -16.12 -7.81 21.59
N ARG A 326 -17.06 -8.04 22.51
CA ARG A 326 -16.91 -7.77 23.96
C ARG A 326 -16.52 -6.32 24.30
N VAL A 327 -17.08 -5.35 23.57
CA VAL A 327 -16.88 -3.89 23.76
C VAL A 327 -18.21 -3.16 23.97
N ALA A 328 -19.16 -3.83 24.64
CA ALA A 328 -20.53 -3.32 24.80
C ALA A 328 -20.78 -2.62 26.16
N ASP A 329 -19.77 -2.42 27.01
CA ASP A 329 -19.95 -1.96 28.39
C ASP A 329 -20.52 -0.53 28.46
N ARG A 330 -20.07 0.37 27.58
CA ARG A 330 -20.63 1.71 27.49
C ARG A 330 -22.00 1.71 26.83
N ALA A 331 -22.22 0.89 25.81
CA ALA A 331 -23.52 0.73 25.17
C ALA A 331 -24.60 0.25 26.15
N VAL A 332 -24.28 -0.72 27.03
CA VAL A 332 -25.20 -1.17 28.09
C VAL A 332 -25.55 -0.01 29.03
N ARG A 333 -24.56 0.76 29.48
CA ARG A 333 -24.79 1.93 30.35
C ARG A 333 -25.68 2.96 29.67
N LEU A 334 -25.33 3.36 28.45
CA LEU A 334 -26.10 4.33 27.67
C LEU A 334 -27.52 3.84 27.42
N TRP A 335 -27.73 2.56 27.07
CA TRP A 335 -29.06 1.99 26.84
C TRP A 335 -29.91 1.89 28.12
N SER A 336 -29.27 1.63 29.27
CA SER A 336 -29.98 1.58 30.56
C SER A 336 -30.46 2.95 31.03
N ASP A 337 -29.76 4.02 30.66
CA ASP A 337 -30.06 5.40 31.06
C ASP A 337 -30.99 6.11 30.05
N GLN A 338 -32.07 5.43 29.64
CA GLN A 338 -32.96 5.86 28.57
C GLN A 338 -34.40 6.13 29.04
N ALA A 339 -34.56 6.83 30.16
CA ALA A 339 -35.89 7.11 30.75
C ALA A 339 -36.82 7.92 29.82
N ALA A 340 -36.28 8.94 29.14
CA ALA A 340 -37.05 9.76 28.21
C ALA A 340 -37.52 8.94 26.99
N LEU A 341 -36.60 8.21 26.37
CA LEU A 341 -36.89 7.34 25.22
C LEU A 341 -37.89 6.23 25.58
N ALA A 342 -37.79 5.65 26.78
CA ALA A 342 -38.77 4.68 27.28
C ALA A 342 -40.17 5.29 27.41
N THR A 343 -40.27 6.54 27.86
CA THR A 343 -41.54 7.28 27.94
C THR A 343 -42.15 7.51 26.55
N ASP A 344 -41.33 7.88 25.56
CA ASP A 344 -41.79 8.06 24.18
C ASP A 344 -42.25 6.75 23.54
N PHE A 345 -41.57 5.63 23.80
CA PHE A 345 -42.04 4.31 23.41
C PHE A 345 -43.32 3.88 24.14
N GLN A 346 -43.50 4.27 25.40
CA GLN A 346 -44.73 3.97 26.14
C GLN A 346 -45.95 4.73 25.57
N LYS A 347 -45.75 5.99 25.17
CA LYS A 347 -46.78 6.76 24.44
C LYS A 347 -47.12 6.09 23.11
N LEU A 348 -46.10 5.72 22.32
CA LEU A 348 -46.30 4.95 21.09
C LEU A 348 -47.14 3.70 21.35
N LEU A 349 -46.80 2.88 22.35
CA LEU A 349 -47.53 1.65 22.66
C LEU A 349 -48.99 1.89 23.08
N SER A 350 -49.28 3.04 23.69
CA SER A 350 -50.63 3.44 24.08
C SER A 350 -51.49 3.78 22.85
N ASP A 351 -50.87 4.29 21.78
CA ASP A 351 -51.51 4.60 20.50
C ASP A 351 -51.58 3.37 19.57
N ALA A 352 -52.19 2.28 20.07
CA ALA A 352 -52.18 0.94 19.46
C ALA A 352 -52.54 0.92 17.96
N ASP A 353 -53.50 1.74 17.54
CA ASP A 353 -53.99 1.74 16.16
C ASP A 353 -53.04 2.44 15.18
N MET A 354 -52.21 3.38 15.63
CA MET A 354 -51.29 4.11 14.77
C MET A 354 -50.04 3.30 14.43
N TRP A 355 -49.32 2.80 15.44
CA TRP A 355 -48.03 2.13 15.19
C TRP A 355 -48.19 0.74 14.56
N ARG A 356 -49.29 0.03 14.85
CA ARG A 356 -49.57 -1.28 14.21
C ARG A 356 -49.72 -1.16 12.70
N ASN A 357 -50.28 -0.05 12.23
CA ASN A 357 -50.50 0.22 10.81
C ASN A 357 -49.28 0.86 10.12
N MET A 358 -48.45 1.59 10.88
CA MET A 358 -47.28 2.30 10.34
C MET A 358 -46.00 1.46 10.37
N THR A 359 -45.68 0.83 11.51
CA THR A 359 -44.41 0.14 11.72
C THR A 359 -44.49 -0.95 12.81
N PRO A 360 -45.20 -2.07 12.55
CA PRO A 360 -45.53 -3.08 13.58
C PRO A 360 -44.31 -3.77 14.22
N GLY A 361 -43.15 -3.74 13.55
CA GLY A 361 -41.92 -4.38 14.04
C GLY A 361 -41.11 -3.57 15.06
N LEU A 362 -41.42 -2.28 15.25
CA LEU A 362 -40.58 -1.40 16.07
C LEU A 362 -40.49 -1.86 17.54
N PRO A 363 -41.59 -2.15 18.26
CA PRO A 363 -41.50 -2.61 19.65
C PRO A 363 -40.72 -3.91 19.81
N VAL A 364 -40.88 -4.84 18.85
CA VAL A 364 -40.14 -6.11 18.85
C VAL A 364 -38.63 -5.87 18.69
N LEU A 365 -38.24 -4.94 17.81
CA LEU A 365 -36.83 -4.62 17.60
C LEU A 365 -36.19 -3.96 18.83
N VAL A 366 -36.88 -3.01 19.46
CA VAL A 366 -36.41 -2.38 20.71
C VAL A 366 -36.24 -3.44 21.80
N THR A 367 -37.20 -4.36 21.93
CA THR A 367 -37.12 -5.47 22.89
C THR A 367 -35.94 -6.38 22.60
N ARG A 368 -35.62 -6.66 21.33
CA ARG A 368 -34.43 -7.42 20.93
C ARG A 368 -33.13 -6.73 21.29
N CYS A 369 -33.04 -5.40 21.12
CA CYS A 369 -31.89 -4.62 21.57
C CYS A 369 -31.69 -4.77 23.09
N THR A 370 -32.75 -4.54 23.87
CA THR A 370 -32.71 -4.69 25.34
C THR A 370 -32.33 -6.11 25.75
N LEU A 371 -32.92 -7.13 25.14
CA LEU A 371 -32.64 -8.53 25.46
C LEU A 371 -31.20 -8.92 25.12
N ARG A 372 -30.66 -8.47 23.96
CA ARG A 372 -29.28 -8.80 23.58
C ARG A 372 -28.26 -8.17 24.53
N LEU A 373 -28.46 -6.91 24.92
CA LEU A 373 -27.61 -6.21 25.90
C LEU A 373 -27.75 -6.82 27.30
N ALA A 374 -28.96 -7.12 27.75
CA ALA A 374 -29.17 -7.76 29.06
C ALA A 374 -28.53 -9.15 29.12
N ASN A 375 -28.71 -9.97 28.07
CA ASN A 375 -28.11 -11.30 28.01
C ASN A 375 -26.59 -11.23 28.00
N SER A 376 -25.97 -10.28 27.29
CA SER A 376 -24.50 -10.17 27.26
C SER A 376 -23.91 -9.83 28.63
N VAL A 377 -24.63 -9.09 29.47
CA VAL A 377 -24.25 -8.85 30.87
C VAL A 377 -24.39 -10.13 31.70
N VAL A 378 -25.52 -10.83 31.57
CA VAL A 378 -25.80 -12.06 32.34
C VAL A 378 -24.81 -13.18 31.99
N THR A 379 -24.41 -13.32 30.73
CA THR A 379 -23.44 -14.33 30.28
C THR A 379 -21.99 -13.94 30.56
N GLY A 380 -21.72 -12.72 31.02
CA GLY A 380 -20.37 -12.21 31.26
C GLY A 380 -19.60 -11.84 29.98
N GLU A 381 -20.28 -11.73 28.84
CA GLU A 381 -19.69 -11.18 27.60
C GLU A 381 -19.39 -9.68 27.73
N THR A 382 -20.14 -8.97 28.57
CA THR A 382 -19.97 -7.55 28.86
C THR A 382 -19.70 -7.34 30.35
N LEU A 383 -18.57 -6.72 30.69
CA LEU A 383 -18.22 -6.37 32.07
C LEU A 383 -18.80 -4.99 32.40
N VAL A 384 -19.77 -4.95 33.30
CA VAL A 384 -20.35 -3.71 33.82
C VAL A 384 -20.11 -3.65 35.34
N PRO A 385 -19.60 -2.54 35.90
CA PRO A 385 -19.45 -2.41 37.34
C PRO A 385 -20.81 -2.59 38.02
N ARG A 386 -20.84 -3.29 39.16
CA ARG A 386 -22.06 -3.46 39.95
C ARG A 386 -22.59 -2.06 40.34
N GLN A 387 -23.81 -1.77 39.92
CA GLN A 387 -24.57 -0.57 40.31
C GLN A 387 -25.01 -0.67 41.77
#